data_AF-A0A2S1TZH8-F1
#
_entry.id   AF-A0A2S1TZH8-F1
#
_cell.length_a   1.000
_cell.length_b   1.000
_cell.length_c   1.000
_cell.angle_alpha   90.00
_cell.angle_beta   90.00
_cell.angle_gamma   90.00
#
_symmetry.space_group_name_H-M   'P 1'
#
loop_
_entity.id
_entity.type
_entity.pdbx_description
1 polymer ?
#
loop_
_entity_poly.entity_id
_entity_poly.type
_entity_poly.pdbx_seq_one_letter_code
_entity_poly.pdbx_strand_id
1 'polypeptide(L)'
;SVAIPGSVIEIAQSAELRTYLAGEIARALTIFEVDEVIIYNEDPTRTMENTTSGVYEGSSKPSDPNIFLARILQYLETPSYLRKLLFPVHKDLQYTGLLNPLDAPHHMRLDETSLYREGVTIDKPVKQGAGSFVTCGLRKDVKIDKHLKPGVRVTVELDL
;
A
#
# COMPACT_ATOMS: atom_id res chain seq x y z
N SER A 1 12.32 -10.75 -6.16
CA SER A 1 11.19 -11.20 -5.33
C SER A 1 11.66 -11.96 -4.09
N VAL A 2 10.89 -11.93 -3.01
CA VAL A 2 11.09 -12.72 -1.78
C VAL A 2 9.77 -13.40 -1.38
N ALA A 3 9.81 -14.67 -1.01
CA ALA A 3 8.64 -15.40 -0.50
C ALA A 3 8.75 -15.59 1.02
N ILE A 4 7.69 -15.29 1.76
CA ILE A 4 7.65 -15.33 3.23
C ILE A 4 6.33 -15.94 3.68
N PRO A 5 6.32 -16.85 4.68
CA PRO A 5 5.07 -17.37 5.19
C PRO A 5 4.35 -16.31 6.04
N GLY A 6 3.03 -16.19 5.88
CA GLY A 6 2.25 -15.26 6.70
C GLY A 6 2.30 -15.60 8.20
N SER A 7 2.50 -16.86 8.56
CA SER A 7 2.63 -17.35 9.94
C SER A 7 3.76 -16.68 10.74
N VAL A 8 4.76 -16.06 10.08
CA VAL A 8 5.89 -15.39 10.75
C VAL A 8 5.45 -14.32 11.76
N ILE A 9 4.31 -13.67 11.52
CA ILE A 9 3.78 -12.66 12.44
C ILE A 9 3.11 -13.28 13.67
N GLU A 10 2.68 -14.55 13.63
CA GLU A 10 1.95 -15.19 14.73
C GLU A 10 2.85 -15.38 15.97
N ILE A 11 4.17 -15.34 15.80
CA ILE A 11 5.17 -15.37 16.88
C ILE A 11 4.98 -14.18 17.85
N ALA A 12 4.49 -13.05 17.34
CA ALA A 12 4.27 -11.85 18.14
C ALA A 12 2.99 -11.95 18.99
N GLN A 13 3.14 -11.62 20.28
CA GLN A 13 2.15 -11.82 21.33
C GLN A 13 1.03 -10.76 21.37
N SER A 14 1.23 -9.60 20.75
CA SER A 14 0.23 -8.53 20.69
C SER A 14 0.07 -7.98 19.28
N ALA A 15 -1.05 -7.29 19.02
CA ALA A 15 -1.30 -6.64 17.73
C ALA A 15 -0.29 -5.52 17.43
N GLU A 16 0.19 -4.80 18.46
CA GLU A 16 1.28 -3.82 18.29
C GLU A 16 2.57 -4.51 17.82
N LEU A 17 2.97 -5.59 18.49
CA LEU A 17 4.19 -6.34 18.16
C LEU A 17 4.11 -6.99 16.78
N ARG A 18 2.94 -7.48 16.36
CA ARG A 18 2.71 -8.00 15.01
C ARG A 18 2.92 -6.93 13.94
N THR A 19 2.34 -5.76 14.18
CA THR A 19 2.48 -4.60 13.29
C THR A 19 3.95 -4.19 13.19
N TYR A 20 4.64 -4.11 14.34
CA TYR A 20 6.06 -3.76 14.41
C TYR A 20 6.95 -4.75 13.65
N LEU A 21 6.74 -6.05 13.84
CA LEU A 21 7.48 -7.11 13.13
C LEU A 21 7.27 -7.02 11.61
N ALA A 22 6.03 -6.79 11.16
CA ALA A 22 5.74 -6.56 9.74
C ALA A 22 6.46 -5.31 9.20
N GLY A 23 6.58 -4.26 10.01
CA GLY A 23 7.35 -3.06 9.67
C GLY A 23 8.85 -3.33 9.52
N GLU A 24 9.45 -4.11 10.40
CA GLU A 24 10.87 -4.49 10.30
C GLU A 24 11.13 -5.36 9.07
N ILE A 25 10.22 -6.28 8.74
CA ILE A 25 10.26 -7.04 7.48
C ILE A 25 10.21 -6.07 6.28
N ALA A 26 9.25 -5.14 6.26
CA ALA A 26 9.12 -4.16 5.17
C ALA A 26 10.39 -3.32 4.98
N ARG A 27 11.01 -2.89 6.08
CA ARG A 27 12.28 -2.13 6.05
C ARG A 27 13.41 -2.94 5.45
N ALA A 28 13.58 -4.19 5.89
CA ALA A 28 14.60 -5.07 5.33
C ALA A 28 14.39 -5.25 3.81
N LEU A 29 13.16 -5.53 3.38
CA LEU A 29 12.81 -5.69 1.97
C LEU A 29 13.07 -4.42 1.14
N THR A 30 12.82 -3.24 1.72
CA THR A 30 13.08 -1.96 1.07
C THR A 30 14.57 -1.68 0.91
N ILE A 31 15.37 -1.95 1.95
CA ILE A 31 16.84 -1.77 1.94
C ILE A 31 17.50 -2.64 0.87
N PHE A 32 17.00 -3.85 0.66
CA PHE A 32 17.49 -4.80 -0.34
C PHE A 32 16.80 -4.67 -1.71
N GLU A 33 16.05 -3.58 -1.94
CA GLU A 33 15.41 -3.28 -3.23
C GLU A 33 14.57 -4.44 -3.77
N VAL A 34 13.77 -5.08 -2.90
CA VAL A 34 12.92 -6.21 -3.30
C VAL A 34 11.69 -5.71 -4.06
N ASP A 35 11.56 -6.13 -5.32
CA ASP A 35 10.45 -5.71 -6.19
C ASP A 35 9.09 -6.33 -5.84
N GLU A 36 9.09 -7.55 -5.30
CA GLU A 36 7.88 -8.34 -5.08
C GLU A 36 8.00 -9.19 -3.82
N VAL A 37 6.94 -9.17 -3.01
CA VAL A 37 6.82 -9.98 -1.80
C VAL A 37 5.66 -10.95 -1.95
N ILE A 38 5.98 -12.24 -1.90
CA ILE A 38 5.01 -13.32 -2.07
C ILE A 38 4.69 -13.89 -0.69
N ILE A 39 3.47 -13.69 -0.22
CA ILE A 39 3.02 -14.26 1.06
C ILE A 39 2.30 -15.56 0.77
N TYR A 40 2.84 -16.66 1.28
CA TYR A 40 2.29 -17.98 1.08
C TYR A 40 1.71 -18.55 2.37
N ASN A 41 0.63 -19.32 2.23
CA ASN A 41 0.01 -20.02 3.32
C ASN A 41 0.65 -21.40 3.49
N GLU A 42 1.08 -21.70 4.71
CA GLU A 42 1.68 -22.99 5.09
C GLU A 42 0.64 -24.02 5.51
N ASP A 43 -0.56 -23.57 5.90
CA ASP A 43 -1.63 -24.44 6.38
C ASP A 43 -2.61 -24.74 5.22
N PRO A 44 -2.60 -25.96 4.65
CA PRO A 44 -3.47 -26.32 3.53
C PRO A 44 -4.96 -26.37 3.93
N THR A 45 -5.28 -26.33 5.23
CA THR A 45 -6.66 -26.34 5.73
C THR A 45 -7.25 -24.94 5.89
N ARG A 46 -6.41 -23.89 5.90
CA ARG A 46 -6.86 -22.50 5.95
C ARG A 46 -7.25 -22.02 4.56
N THR A 47 -8.54 -21.74 4.37
CA THR A 47 -9.03 -21.04 3.18
C THR A 47 -8.62 -19.57 3.27
N MET A 48 -7.77 -19.10 2.36
CA MET A 48 -7.42 -17.69 2.26
C MET A 48 -8.46 -16.91 1.45
N GLU A 49 -8.78 -15.70 1.89
CA GLU A 49 -9.38 -14.71 1.00
C GLU A 49 -8.28 -14.14 0.09
N ASN A 50 -8.52 -14.10 -1.22
CA ASN A 50 -7.54 -13.63 -2.20
C ASN A 50 -7.40 -12.10 -2.26
N THR A 51 -7.91 -11.36 -1.27
CA THR A 51 -7.96 -9.90 -1.30
C THR A 51 -7.55 -9.30 0.03
N THR A 52 -6.69 -8.28 -0.04
CA THR A 52 -6.44 -7.36 1.07
C THR A 52 -7.48 -6.25 1.14
N SER A 53 -8.28 -6.07 0.08
CA SER A 53 -9.36 -5.10 -0.01
C SER A 53 -10.62 -5.70 0.62
N GLY A 54 -10.87 -5.36 1.87
CA GLY A 54 -12.06 -5.75 2.62
C GLY A 54 -12.32 -4.78 3.75
N VAL A 55 -13.60 -4.48 4.00
CA VAL A 55 -14.05 -3.75 5.18
C VAL A 55 -14.11 -4.73 6.33
N TYR A 56 -13.41 -4.45 7.43
CA TYR A 56 -13.54 -5.26 8.64
C TYR A 56 -14.96 -5.07 9.19
N GLU A 57 -15.86 -6.03 8.97
CA GLU A 57 -17.26 -6.00 9.45
C GLU A 57 -17.39 -6.23 10.96
N GLY A 58 -16.42 -5.78 11.76
CA GLY A 58 -16.47 -5.92 13.22
C GLY A 58 -16.53 -7.36 13.73
N SER A 59 -16.31 -8.36 12.87
CA SER A 59 -16.31 -9.76 13.31
C SER A 59 -15.21 -9.94 14.34
N SER A 60 -15.52 -10.54 15.49
CA SER A 60 -14.62 -10.69 16.63
C SER A 60 -13.36 -11.54 16.34
N LYS A 61 -13.22 -12.02 15.10
CA LYS A 61 -12.13 -12.89 14.68
C LYS A 61 -10.87 -12.05 14.39
N PRO A 62 -9.69 -12.55 14.79
CA PRO A 62 -8.43 -11.99 14.33
C PRO A 62 -8.32 -12.13 12.81
N SER A 63 -7.70 -11.13 12.17
CA SER A 63 -7.38 -11.17 10.74
C SER A 63 -6.47 -12.36 10.45
N ASP A 64 -6.66 -12.99 9.28
CA ASP A 64 -5.74 -14.04 8.81
C ASP A 64 -4.32 -13.47 8.74
N PRO A 65 -3.30 -14.19 9.26
CA PRO A 65 -1.95 -13.64 9.35
C PRO A 65 -1.32 -13.33 7.97
N ASN A 66 -1.68 -14.08 6.93
CA ASN A 66 -1.21 -13.83 5.57
C ASN A 66 -1.81 -12.51 5.05
N ILE A 67 -3.13 -12.33 5.25
CA ILE A 67 -3.84 -11.11 4.83
C ILE A 67 -3.36 -9.90 5.62
N PHE A 68 -3.16 -10.06 6.93
CA PHE A 68 -2.62 -9.02 7.80
C PHE A 68 -1.25 -8.56 7.31
N LEU A 69 -0.31 -9.49 7.12
CA LEU A 69 1.04 -9.17 6.65
C LEU A 69 0.99 -8.49 5.29
N ALA A 70 0.22 -9.03 4.34
CA ALA A 70 0.07 -8.46 3.01
C ALA A 70 -0.44 -7.02 3.05
N ARG A 71 -1.47 -6.76 3.89
CA ARG A 71 -2.07 -5.44 4.04
C ARG A 71 -1.10 -4.43 4.65
N ILE A 72 -0.33 -4.83 5.66
CA ILE A 72 0.67 -3.94 6.27
C ILE A 72 1.80 -3.62 5.28
N LEU A 73 2.33 -4.62 4.57
CA LEU A 73 3.37 -4.39 3.57
C LEU A 73 2.89 -3.46 2.44
N GLN A 74 1.68 -3.69 1.90
CA GLN A 74 1.07 -2.81 0.91
C GLN A 74 0.87 -1.38 1.42
N TYR A 75 0.40 -1.24 2.66
CA TYR A 75 0.21 0.07 3.29
C TYR A 75 1.52 0.84 3.44
N LEU A 76 2.58 0.15 3.87
CA LEU A 76 3.90 0.73 4.06
C LEU A 76 4.54 1.10 2.73
N GLU A 77 4.52 0.21 1.74
CA GLU A 77 5.02 0.46 0.39
C GLU A 77 4.32 1.67 -0.25
N THR A 78 3.02 1.84 -0.02
CA THR A 78 2.27 2.95 -0.61
C THR A 78 2.75 4.32 -0.07
N PRO A 79 3.07 5.30 -0.95
CA PRO A 79 3.43 6.65 -0.55
C PRO A 79 2.38 7.30 0.34
N SER A 80 2.84 8.04 1.36
CA SER A 80 1.98 8.60 2.43
C SER A 80 0.81 9.45 1.91
N TYR A 81 1.03 10.21 0.83
CA TYR A 81 0.03 11.07 0.20
C TYR A 81 -1.08 10.30 -0.55
N LEU A 82 -0.93 8.99 -0.80
CA LEU A 82 -1.93 8.13 -1.45
C LEU A 82 -2.70 7.26 -0.46
N ARG A 83 -2.18 7.04 0.75
CA ARG A 83 -2.75 6.06 1.70
C ARG A 83 -4.21 6.31 2.01
N LYS A 84 -4.63 7.58 2.17
CA LYS A 84 -6.03 7.94 2.45
C LYS A 84 -6.99 7.64 1.29
N LEU A 85 -6.48 7.56 0.06
CA LEU A 85 -7.29 7.27 -1.12
C LEU A 85 -7.40 5.77 -1.38
N LEU A 86 -6.34 5.01 -1.05
CA LEU A 86 -6.24 3.59 -1.36
C LEU A 86 -6.64 2.67 -0.21
N PHE A 87 -6.51 3.13 1.04
CA PHE A 87 -6.76 2.30 2.22
C PHE A 87 -7.93 2.86 3.02
N PRO A 88 -9.07 2.13 3.10
CA PRO A 88 -10.11 2.47 4.05
C PRO A 88 -9.61 2.28 5.49
N VAL A 89 -10.32 2.88 6.44
CA VAL A 89 -10.04 2.67 7.87
C VAL A 89 -10.20 1.18 8.18
N HIS A 90 -9.14 0.55 8.69
CA HIS A 90 -9.11 -0.88 8.96
C HIS A 90 -8.41 -1.18 10.29
N LYS A 91 -8.94 -2.16 11.04
CA LYS A 91 -8.42 -2.53 12.36
C LYS A 91 -6.96 -3.01 12.30
N ASP A 92 -6.60 -3.78 11.27
CA ASP A 92 -5.21 -4.22 11.07
C ASP A 92 -4.24 -3.04 10.95
N LEU A 93 -4.70 -1.89 10.42
CA LEU A 93 -3.86 -0.72 10.20
C LEU A 93 -3.79 0.22 11.42
N GLN A 94 -4.49 -0.08 12.52
CA GLN A 94 -4.65 0.82 13.67
C GLN A 94 -3.32 1.20 14.34
N TYR A 95 -2.32 0.32 14.27
CA TYR A 95 -1.01 0.50 14.90
C TYR A 95 0.10 0.93 13.92
N THR A 96 -0.25 1.23 12.67
CA THR A 96 0.75 1.65 11.66
C THR A 96 1.45 2.96 12.00
N GLY A 97 0.85 3.78 12.88
CA GLY A 97 1.48 4.98 13.42
C GLY A 97 2.70 4.72 14.32
N LEU A 98 2.93 3.47 14.75
CA LEU A 98 4.12 3.07 15.51
C LEU A 98 5.34 2.77 14.61
N LEU A 99 5.12 2.65 13.30
CA LEU A 99 6.13 2.14 12.38
C LEU A 99 7.08 3.25 11.91
N ASN A 100 8.35 2.91 11.80
CA ASN A 100 9.33 3.81 11.20
C ASN A 100 9.04 3.98 9.70
N PRO A 101 9.28 5.17 9.13
CA PRO A 101 9.22 5.37 7.68
C PRO A 101 10.11 4.38 6.93
N LEU A 102 9.68 3.96 5.74
CA LEU A 102 10.51 3.18 4.83
C LEU A 102 11.53 4.05 4.10
N ASP A 103 11.22 5.33 3.88
CA ASP A 103 12.01 6.30 3.11
C ASP A 103 12.44 5.74 1.73
N ALA A 104 11.52 5.02 1.07
CA ALA A 104 11.74 4.48 -0.27
C ALA A 104 11.77 5.61 -1.32
N PRO A 105 12.43 5.43 -2.50
CA PRO A 105 12.57 6.49 -3.51
C PRO A 105 11.25 7.08 -4.02
N HIS A 106 10.14 6.35 -3.95
CA HIS A 106 8.81 6.83 -4.33
C HIS A 106 8.05 7.52 -3.19
N HIS A 107 8.61 7.60 -1.98
CA HIS A 107 8.02 8.28 -0.80
C HIS A 107 8.39 9.77 -0.77
N MET A 108 8.18 10.44 -1.88
CA MET A 108 8.60 11.82 -2.09
C MET A 108 7.81 12.83 -1.25
N ARG A 109 8.49 13.92 -0.85
CA ARG A 109 7.82 15.09 -0.23
C ARG A 109 7.11 15.95 -1.28
N LEU A 110 6.25 16.88 -0.84
CA LEU A 110 5.45 17.75 -1.72
C LEU A 110 6.31 18.60 -2.67
N ASP A 111 7.45 19.06 -2.19
CA ASP A 111 8.37 20.00 -2.83
C ASP A 111 9.55 19.33 -3.55
N GLU A 112 9.64 18.01 -3.50
CA GLU A 112 10.74 17.24 -4.08
C GLU A 112 10.56 17.03 -5.59
N THR A 113 11.59 17.33 -6.39
CA THR A 113 11.50 17.12 -7.85
C THR A 113 11.82 15.67 -8.20
N SER A 114 11.00 15.07 -9.06
CA SER A 114 11.22 13.71 -9.58
C SER A 114 10.72 13.60 -11.00
N LEU A 115 11.41 12.81 -11.84
CA LEU A 115 10.92 12.46 -13.17
C LEU A 115 9.67 11.57 -13.09
N TYR A 116 9.63 10.65 -12.12
CA TYR A 116 8.50 9.75 -11.92
C TYR A 116 7.86 9.95 -10.55
N ARG A 117 6.53 9.91 -10.51
CA ARG A 117 5.76 9.90 -9.26
C ARG A 117 4.63 8.90 -9.31
N GLU A 118 4.39 8.28 -8.16
CA GLU A 118 3.19 7.50 -7.92
C GLU A 118 1.99 8.42 -7.77
N GLY A 119 0.85 8.02 -8.32
CA GLY A 119 -0.40 8.77 -8.24
C GLY A 119 -1.63 7.89 -8.29
N VAL A 120 -2.78 8.49 -8.00
CA VAL A 120 -4.09 7.84 -8.13
C VAL A 120 -5.00 8.69 -9.02
N THR A 121 -5.68 8.04 -9.97
CA THR A 121 -6.66 8.70 -10.84
C THR A 121 -7.85 9.19 -10.03
N ILE A 122 -8.25 10.45 -10.23
CA ILE A 122 -9.35 11.08 -9.50
C ILE A 122 -10.60 11.21 -10.37
N ASP A 123 -11.77 11.16 -9.71
CA ASP A 123 -13.06 11.33 -10.38
C ASP A 123 -13.33 12.83 -10.62
N LYS A 124 -12.74 13.35 -11.70
CA LYS A 124 -12.89 14.74 -12.11
C LYS A 124 -13.48 14.79 -13.52
N PRO A 125 -14.57 15.56 -13.74
CA PRO A 125 -15.20 15.63 -15.05
C PRO A 125 -14.23 16.21 -16.08
N VAL A 126 -14.06 15.47 -17.17
CA VAL A 126 -13.22 15.81 -18.32
C VAL A 126 -14.06 15.80 -19.59
N LYS A 127 -13.70 16.64 -20.56
CA LYS A 127 -14.29 16.53 -21.90
C LYS A 127 -13.95 15.16 -22.49
N GLN A 128 -14.82 14.63 -23.34
CA GLN A 128 -14.56 13.37 -24.03
C GLN A 128 -13.23 13.45 -24.80
N GLY A 129 -12.35 12.46 -24.59
CA GLY A 129 -11.01 12.43 -25.19
C GLY A 129 -9.96 13.31 -24.51
N ALA A 130 -10.27 14.01 -23.40
CA ALA A 130 -9.31 14.87 -22.70
C ALA A 130 -8.46 14.16 -21.63
N GLY A 131 -8.50 12.82 -21.58
CA GLY A 131 -7.70 11.98 -20.69
C GLY A 131 -8.23 11.89 -19.26
N SER A 132 -7.35 11.90 -18.27
CA SER A 132 -7.70 11.78 -16.84
C SER A 132 -6.86 12.72 -15.98
N PHE A 133 -7.32 12.98 -14.75
CA PHE A 133 -6.52 13.68 -13.74
C PHE A 133 -5.99 12.68 -12.72
N VAL A 134 -4.76 12.91 -12.24
CA VAL A 134 -4.06 12.06 -11.28
C VAL A 134 -3.52 12.94 -10.15
N THR A 135 -3.79 12.56 -8.91
CA THR A 135 -3.15 13.19 -7.76
C THR A 135 -1.81 12.48 -7.47
N CYS A 136 -0.70 13.21 -7.56
CA CYS A 136 0.67 12.69 -7.43
C CYS A 136 1.40 13.24 -6.19
N GLY A 137 0.64 13.65 -5.17
CA GLY A 137 1.21 14.30 -3.97
C GLY A 137 1.85 15.66 -4.25
N LEU A 138 1.41 16.33 -5.33
CA LEU A 138 1.81 17.68 -5.74
C LEU A 138 0.74 18.69 -5.36
N ARG A 139 1.07 19.99 -5.42
CA ARG A 139 0.10 21.08 -5.16
C ARG A 139 -1.04 21.14 -6.19
N LYS A 140 -0.80 20.61 -7.38
CA LYS A 140 -1.78 20.54 -8.48
C LYS A 140 -1.87 19.11 -8.97
N ASP A 141 -3.07 18.71 -9.36
CA ASP A 141 -3.28 17.43 -10.04
C ASP A 141 -2.58 17.44 -11.41
N VAL A 142 -2.06 16.28 -11.79
CA VAL A 142 -1.41 16.07 -13.07
C VAL A 142 -2.45 15.60 -14.07
N LYS A 143 -2.44 16.18 -15.27
CA LYS A 143 -3.31 15.75 -16.36
C LYS A 143 -2.55 14.75 -17.23
N ILE A 144 -3.15 13.60 -17.47
CA ILE A 144 -2.64 12.58 -18.39
C ILE A 144 -3.56 12.48 -19.61
N ASP A 145 -3.02 12.01 -20.73
CA ASP A 145 -3.73 11.80 -22.00
C ASP A 145 -4.58 10.51 -22.00
N LYS A 146 -4.17 9.49 -21.25
CA LYS A 146 -4.89 8.23 -21.08
C LYS A 146 -6.17 8.41 -20.28
N HIS A 147 -7.27 7.83 -20.78
CA HIS A 147 -8.53 7.77 -20.06
C HIS A 147 -8.59 6.52 -19.17
N LEU A 148 -8.46 6.71 -17.86
CA LEU A 148 -8.44 5.65 -16.86
C LEU A 148 -9.65 5.76 -15.92
N LYS A 149 -10.07 4.62 -15.36
CA LYS A 149 -11.08 4.61 -14.30
C LYS A 149 -10.55 5.36 -13.07
N PRO A 150 -11.38 6.09 -12.32
CA PRO A 150 -10.99 6.65 -11.03
C PRO A 150 -10.56 5.57 -10.03
N GLY A 151 -9.67 5.92 -9.10
CA GLY A 151 -9.18 5.03 -8.05
C GLY A 151 -8.05 4.08 -8.48
N VAL A 152 -7.51 4.23 -9.68
CA VAL A 152 -6.42 3.40 -10.20
C VAL A 152 -5.09 4.04 -9.82
N ARG A 153 -4.22 3.26 -9.15
CA ARG A 153 -2.84 3.66 -8.89
C ARG A 153 -2.01 3.57 -10.18
N VAL A 154 -1.24 4.61 -10.46
CA VAL A 154 -0.43 4.75 -11.67
C VAL A 154 0.92 5.38 -11.34
N THR A 155 1.93 5.07 -12.13
CA THR A 155 3.19 5.81 -12.16
C THR A 155 3.14 6.82 -13.30
N VAL A 156 3.44 8.09 -13.01
CA VAL A 156 3.36 9.20 -13.96
C VAL A 156 4.75 9.77 -14.19
N GLU A 157 5.13 9.89 -15.46
CA GLU A 157 6.28 10.67 -15.90
C GLU A 157 5.89 12.15 -15.96
N LEU A 158 6.65 13.01 -15.30
CA LEU A 158 6.39 14.45 -15.20
C LEU A 158 7.25 15.22 -16.21
N ASP A 159 6.62 16.17 -16.91
CA ASP A 159 7.32 17.19 -17.68
C ASP A 159 7.92 18.21 -16.68
N LEU A 160 9.20 18.04 -16.35
CA LEU A 160 9.97 18.94 -15.46
C LEU A 160 10.40 20.23 -16.15
#